data_AF-A0A1J0AGE9-F1
#
_entry.id   AF-A0A1J0AGE9-F1
#
_cell.length_a   1.000
_cell.length_b   1.000
_cell.length_c   1.000
_cell.angle_alpha   90.00
_cell.angle_beta   90.00
_cell.angle_gamma   90.00
#
_symmetry.space_group_name_H-M   'P 1'
#
loop_
_entity.id
_entity.type
_entity.pdbx_description
1 polymer ?
#
loop_
_entity_poly.entity_id
_entity_poly.type
_entity_poly.pdbx_seq_one_letter_code
_entity_poly.pdbx_strand_id
1 'polypeptide(L)'
;MSEQPDENIPSCSPDVLPREHLPAQETDKSQLSLSYREGPITPDELREYNELVPGFAQDYLNEVIREVQHHRDIELKKIEIEKAELVQEGEIVRVQERIFRSNQHRSVLGSISGSIIALAAICSATFLGFNGHKEVAIAVVGSLAAVSVIIYGTDAYNKSRQKELETRESDDEAKKLGGGNY
;
A
#
# COMPACT_ATOMS: atom_id res chain seq x y z
N MET A 1 22.62 17.49 24.88
CA MET A 1 21.63 16.95 25.83
C MET A 1 20.51 16.42 24.97
N SER A 2 20.51 15.11 24.74
CA SER A 2 19.54 14.42 23.89
C SER A 2 18.63 13.63 24.81
N GLU A 3 17.37 14.05 24.90
CA GLU A 3 16.30 13.31 25.57
C GLU A 3 15.88 12.14 24.65
N GLN A 4 16.03 10.91 25.15
CA GLN A 4 15.38 9.74 24.58
C GLN A 4 14.07 9.51 25.34
N PRO A 5 12.96 9.17 24.66
CA PRO A 5 11.70 8.86 25.32
C PRO A 5 11.70 7.40 25.79
N ASP A 6 11.33 7.22 27.06
CA ASP A 6 11.10 5.92 27.70
C ASP A 6 9.88 5.22 27.09
N GLU A 7 10.11 4.13 26.35
CA GLU A 7 9.06 3.16 25.99
C GLU A 7 8.76 2.26 27.19
N ASN A 8 7.73 2.67 27.93
CA ASN A 8 7.15 1.91 29.04
C ASN A 8 6.17 0.86 28.48
N ILE A 9 6.65 -0.35 28.21
CA ILE A 9 5.81 -1.48 27.78
C ILE A 9 5.19 -2.12 29.03
N PRO A 10 3.86 -2.16 29.17
CA PRO A 10 3.22 -2.85 30.28
C PRO A 10 3.42 -4.37 30.19
N SER A 11 4.17 -4.90 31.15
CA SER A 11 4.35 -6.33 31.41
C SER A 11 3.01 -6.99 31.71
N CYS A 12 2.53 -7.81 30.78
CA CYS A 12 1.36 -8.66 30.97
C CYS A 12 1.76 -9.84 31.85
N SER A 13 1.35 -9.82 33.12
CA SER A 13 1.48 -10.96 34.02
C SER A 13 0.52 -12.07 33.56
N PRO A 14 0.99 -13.31 33.32
CA PRO A 14 0.08 -14.42 33.10
C PRO A 14 -0.55 -14.81 34.45
N ASP A 15 -1.88 -14.74 34.51
CA ASP A 15 -2.70 -15.25 35.61
C ASP A 15 -2.34 -16.71 35.90
N VAL A 16 -1.76 -16.93 37.07
CA VAL A 16 -1.47 -18.25 37.62
C VAL A 16 -2.77 -18.82 38.18
N LEU A 17 -3.45 -19.66 37.39
CA LEU A 17 -4.57 -20.44 37.89
C LEU A 17 -4.09 -21.47 38.94
N PRO A 18 -4.88 -21.72 40.00
CA PRO A 18 -4.55 -22.71 41.03
C PRO A 18 -4.43 -24.13 40.45
N ARG A 19 -3.31 -24.80 40.72
CA ARG A 19 -3.12 -26.23 40.41
C ARG A 19 -4.04 -27.08 41.29
N GLU A 20 -5.09 -27.64 40.71
CA GLU A 20 -5.81 -28.76 41.31
C GLU A 20 -4.93 -30.01 41.29
N HIS A 21 -4.66 -30.56 42.48
CA HIS A 21 -4.00 -31.84 42.66
C HIS A 21 -4.97 -32.98 42.30
N LEU A 22 -4.77 -33.58 41.12
CA LEU A 22 -5.37 -34.88 40.78
C LEU A 22 -4.51 -36.02 41.36
N PRO A 23 -5.12 -37.04 42.00
CA PRO A 23 -4.41 -38.20 42.49
C PRO A 23 -3.87 -39.06 41.34
N ALA A 24 -2.67 -39.59 41.54
CA ALA A 24 -1.98 -40.46 40.60
C ALA A 24 -2.84 -41.70 40.25
N GLN A 25 -3.31 -41.75 39.01
CA GLN A 25 -3.79 -42.99 38.42
C GLN A 25 -2.62 -43.71 37.75
N GLU A 26 -2.40 -44.91 38.27
CA GLU A 26 -1.49 -45.95 37.81
C GLU A 26 -1.75 -46.25 36.32
N THR A 27 -0.86 -45.77 35.46
CA THR A 27 -0.99 -45.91 34.01
C THR A 27 -0.44 -47.26 33.61
N ASP A 28 -1.35 -48.15 33.24
CA ASP A 28 -1.06 -49.46 32.68
C ASP A 28 -0.21 -49.35 31.41
N LYS A 29 0.80 -50.21 31.33
CA LYS A 29 1.89 -50.18 30.36
C LYS A 29 1.43 -50.74 29.03
N SER A 30 0.88 -49.89 28.17
CA SER A 30 0.79 -50.14 26.73
C SER A 30 0.70 -48.81 25.97
N GLN A 31 1.63 -47.89 26.25
CA GLN A 31 1.84 -46.76 25.35
C GLN A 31 2.48 -47.31 24.08
N LEU A 32 1.64 -47.66 23.10
CA LEU A 32 2.02 -47.83 21.71
C LEU A 32 2.53 -46.46 21.24
N SER A 33 3.83 -46.22 21.41
CA SER A 33 4.49 -45.02 20.90
C SER A 33 4.49 -45.12 19.38
N LEU A 34 3.42 -44.63 18.77
CA LEU A 34 3.27 -44.51 17.33
C LEU A 34 4.23 -43.40 16.90
N SER A 35 5.49 -43.77 16.64
CA SER A 35 6.50 -42.84 16.17
C SER A 35 6.13 -42.44 14.76
N TYR A 36 5.44 -41.30 14.61
CA TYR A 36 5.17 -40.72 13.31
C TYR A 36 6.53 -40.34 12.70
N ARG A 37 6.96 -41.09 11.69
CA ARG A 37 8.20 -40.80 11.00
C ARG A 37 7.92 -39.67 10.03
N GLU A 38 8.35 -38.46 10.39
CA GLU A 38 8.35 -37.33 9.47
C GLU A 38 9.37 -37.59 8.36
N GLY A 39 8.88 -37.84 7.14
CA GLY A 39 9.73 -38.06 5.98
C GLY A 39 9.03 -38.81 4.85
N PRO A 40 9.64 -38.87 3.66
CA PRO A 40 9.13 -39.66 2.56
C PRO A 40 9.12 -41.13 2.93
N ILE A 41 8.03 -41.84 2.57
CA ILE A 41 7.94 -43.28 2.74
C ILE A 41 9.07 -43.94 1.95
N THR A 42 9.83 -44.80 2.60
CA THR A 42 10.94 -45.49 1.96
C THR A 42 10.43 -46.61 1.04
N PRO A 43 11.18 -46.98 -0.01
CA PRO A 43 10.76 -48.05 -0.93
C PRO A 43 10.52 -49.40 -0.24
N ASP A 44 11.28 -49.70 0.83
CA ASP A 44 11.11 -50.92 1.61
C ASP A 44 9.79 -50.92 2.39
N GLU A 45 9.42 -49.80 3.02
CA GLU A 45 8.13 -49.63 3.71
C GLU A 45 6.96 -49.76 2.71
N LEU A 46 7.06 -49.16 1.51
CA LEU A 46 6.03 -49.30 0.46
C LEU A 46 5.85 -50.75 0.02
N ARG A 47 6.93 -51.56 -0.02
CA ARG A 47 6.84 -52.98 -0.34
C ARG A 47 6.08 -53.74 0.74
N GLU A 48 6.35 -53.48 2.02
CA GLU A 48 5.64 -54.09 3.15
C GLU A 48 4.14 -53.78 3.11
N TYR A 49 3.76 -52.53 2.82
CA TYR A 49 2.34 -52.18 2.65
C TYR A 49 1.69 -52.87 1.44
N ASN A 50 2.44 -53.05 0.36
CA ASN A 50 1.93 -53.73 -0.84
C ASN A 50 1.77 -55.25 -0.64
N GLU A 51 2.52 -55.87 0.29
CA GLU A 51 2.31 -57.27 0.70
C GLU A 51 1.01 -57.42 1.50
N LEU A 52 0.61 -56.40 2.28
CA LEU A 52 -0.66 -56.37 3.02
C LEU A 52 -1.85 -56.10 2.11
N VAL A 53 -1.73 -55.14 1.19
CA VAL A 53 -2.77 -54.75 0.23
C VAL A 53 -2.17 -54.69 -1.18
N PRO A 54 -2.39 -55.70 -2.02
CA PRO A 54 -1.80 -55.74 -3.35
C PRO A 54 -2.33 -54.59 -4.21
N GLY A 55 -1.42 -53.77 -4.75
CA GLY A 55 -1.74 -52.60 -5.56
C GLY A 55 -1.66 -51.28 -4.80
N PHE A 56 -1.58 -51.31 -3.46
CA PHE A 56 -1.52 -50.10 -2.64
C PHE A 56 -0.36 -49.17 -3.02
N ALA A 57 0.83 -49.73 -3.25
CA ALA A 57 2.00 -48.91 -3.59
C ALA A 57 1.79 -48.15 -4.92
N GLN A 58 1.11 -48.76 -5.89
CA GLN A 58 0.82 -48.11 -7.17
C GLN A 58 -0.21 -47.00 -7.00
N ASP A 59 -1.29 -47.25 -6.26
CA ASP A 59 -2.35 -46.27 -6.00
C ASP A 59 -1.81 -45.07 -5.21
N TYR A 60 -1.00 -45.34 -4.18
CA TYR A 60 -0.32 -44.31 -3.39
C TYR A 60 0.61 -43.45 -4.26
N LEU A 61 1.45 -44.06 -5.10
CA LEU A 61 2.33 -43.32 -6.00
C LEU A 61 1.55 -42.48 -7.00
N ASN A 62 0.45 -43.01 -7.55
CA ASN A 62 -0.41 -42.26 -8.45
C ASN A 62 -1.02 -41.03 -7.76
N GLU A 63 -1.46 -41.18 -6.52
CA GLU A 63 -2.01 -40.06 -5.73
C GLU A 63 -0.93 -39.01 -5.43
N VAL A 64 0.27 -39.43 -5.02
CA VAL A 64 1.40 -38.50 -4.80
C VAL A 64 1.78 -37.79 -6.09
N ILE A 65 1.84 -38.49 -7.22
CA ILE A 65 2.12 -37.88 -8.53
C ILE A 65 1.06 -36.84 -8.87
N ARG A 66 -0.22 -37.15 -8.62
CA ARG A 66 -1.34 -36.24 -8.87
C ARG A 66 -1.25 -34.99 -8.01
N GLU A 67 -0.93 -35.14 -6.72
CA GLU A 67 -0.76 -34.03 -5.79
C GLU A 67 0.41 -33.13 -6.22
N VAL A 68 1.54 -33.72 -6.58
CA VAL A 68 2.71 -32.97 -7.08
C VAL A 68 2.38 -32.22 -8.37
N GLN A 69 1.64 -32.84 -9.30
CA GLN A 69 1.18 -32.18 -10.51
C GLN A 69 0.23 -31.02 -10.20
N HIS A 70 -0.73 -31.22 -9.30
CA HIS A 70 -1.66 -30.18 -8.89
C HIS A 70 -0.96 -28.98 -8.27
N HIS A 71 0.00 -29.22 -7.36
CA HIS A 71 0.82 -28.17 -6.76
C HIS A 71 1.61 -27.40 -7.81
N ARG A 72 2.23 -28.11 -8.75
CA ARG A 72 2.98 -27.49 -9.85
C ARG A 72 2.09 -26.61 -10.72
N ASP A 73 0.88 -27.06 -11.04
CA ASP A 73 -0.07 -26.28 -11.83
C ASP A 73 -0.51 -25.00 -11.09
N ILE A 74 -0.70 -25.07 -9.77
CA ILE A 74 -1.00 -23.91 -8.94
C ILE A 74 0.17 -22.92 -8.94
N GLU A 75 1.41 -23.40 -8.76
CA GLU A 75 2.60 -22.55 -8.77
C GLU A 75 2.79 -21.85 -10.12
N LEU A 76 2.60 -22.58 -11.23
CA LEU A 76 2.69 -21.99 -12.57
C LEU A 76 1.66 -20.89 -12.78
N LYS A 77 0.41 -21.09 -12.34
CA LYS A 77 -0.63 -20.06 -12.41
C LYS A 77 -0.30 -18.84 -11.56
N LYS A 78 0.26 -19.03 -10.36
CA LYS A 78 0.71 -17.92 -9.50
C LYS A 78 1.78 -17.09 -10.20
N ILE A 79 2.77 -17.74 -10.80
CA ILE A 79 3.85 -17.08 -11.55
C ILE A 79 3.29 -16.32 -12.76
N GLU A 80 2.28 -16.87 -13.45
CA GLU A 80 1.65 -16.21 -14.59
C GLU A 80 0.90 -14.94 -14.19
N ILE A 81 0.13 -15.01 -13.08
CA ILE A 81 -0.60 -13.86 -12.55
C ILE A 81 0.38 -12.76 -12.10
N GLU A 82 1.42 -13.12 -11.36
CA GLU A 82 2.45 -12.17 -10.89
C GLU A 82 3.14 -11.47 -12.07
N LYS A 83 3.46 -12.21 -13.14
CA LYS A 83 4.02 -11.61 -14.37
C LYS A 83 3.05 -10.67 -15.06
N ALA A 84 1.76 -11.01 -15.12
CA ALA A 84 0.75 -10.16 -15.74
C ALA A 84 0.57 -8.84 -14.96
N GLU A 85 0.61 -8.90 -13.63
CA GLU A 85 0.54 -7.74 -12.74
C GLU A 85 1.72 -6.79 -12.96
N LEU A 86 2.95 -7.32 -13.01
CA LEU A 86 4.16 -6.51 -13.26
C LEU A 86 4.14 -5.81 -14.63
N VAL A 87 3.59 -6.47 -15.66
CA VAL A 87 3.44 -5.85 -16.99
C VAL A 87 2.43 -4.70 -16.93
N GLN A 88 1.34 -4.87 -16.20
CA GLN A 88 0.30 -3.87 -16.04
C GLN A 88 0.81 -2.63 -15.29
N GLU A 89 1.55 -2.81 -14.20
CA GLU A 89 2.18 -1.71 -13.47
C GLU A 89 3.14 -0.92 -14.35
N GLY A 90 3.94 -1.61 -15.17
CA GLY A 90 4.86 -0.98 -16.12
C GLY A 90 4.15 -0.12 -17.17
N GLU A 91 2.97 -0.50 -17.63
CA GLU A 91 2.19 0.29 -18.59
C GLU A 91 1.57 1.54 -17.93
N ILE A 92 1.06 1.42 -16.71
CA ILE A 92 0.46 2.54 -15.97
C ILE A 92 1.50 3.64 -15.75
N VAL A 93 2.73 3.28 -15.35
CA VAL A 93 3.82 4.24 -15.15
C VAL A 93 4.18 4.97 -16.44
N ARG A 94 4.21 4.27 -17.58
CA ARG A 94 4.53 4.89 -18.89
C ARG A 94 3.46 5.87 -19.34
N VAL A 95 2.18 5.56 -19.10
CA VAL A 95 1.07 6.48 -19.41
C VAL A 95 1.15 7.72 -18.50
N GLN A 96 1.42 7.53 -17.21
CA GLN A 96 1.55 8.62 -16.26
C GLN A 96 2.72 9.57 -16.61
N GLU A 97 3.88 9.02 -16.99
CA GLU A 97 5.03 9.84 -17.40
C GLU A 97 4.72 10.69 -18.64
N ARG A 98 3.98 10.13 -19.60
CA ARG A 98 3.55 10.85 -20.81
C ARG A 98 2.62 12.01 -20.48
N ILE A 99 1.64 11.78 -19.59
CA ILE A 99 0.70 12.83 -19.16
C ILE A 99 1.43 13.92 -18.37
N PHE A 100 2.35 13.53 -17.49
CA PHE A 100 3.12 14.47 -16.68
C PHE A 100 3.99 15.41 -17.53
N ARG A 101 4.74 14.86 -18.50
CA ARG A 101 5.55 15.69 -19.43
C ARG A 101 4.69 16.65 -20.26
N SER A 102 3.54 16.20 -20.74
CA SER A 102 2.65 17.02 -21.56
C SER A 102 2.07 18.21 -20.78
N ASN A 103 1.69 17.99 -19.52
CA ASN A 103 1.13 19.06 -18.69
C ASN A 103 2.19 20.05 -18.20
N GLN A 104 3.42 19.59 -17.96
CA GLN A 104 4.51 20.44 -17.51
C GLN A 104 4.84 21.54 -18.55
N HIS A 105 4.91 21.20 -19.84
CA HIS A 105 5.17 22.18 -20.90
C HIS A 105 4.08 23.24 -21.03
N ARG A 106 2.80 22.85 -20.91
CA ARG A 106 1.67 23.79 -21.02
C ARG A 106 1.62 24.77 -19.84
N SER A 107 1.94 24.30 -18.64
CA SER A 107 2.01 25.13 -17.44
C SER A 107 3.14 26.17 -17.53
N VAL A 108 4.33 25.74 -17.96
CA VAL A 108 5.49 26.63 -18.13
C VAL A 108 5.23 27.71 -19.19
N LEU A 109 4.65 27.35 -20.34
CA LEU A 109 4.29 28.33 -21.37
C LEU A 109 3.24 29.34 -20.89
N GLY A 110 2.23 28.88 -20.15
CA GLY A 110 1.23 29.74 -19.54
C GLY A 110 1.87 30.74 -18.57
N SER A 111 2.76 30.28 -17.69
CA SER A 111 3.49 31.12 -16.73
C SER A 111 4.35 32.18 -17.41
N ILE A 112 5.12 31.81 -18.44
CA ILE A 112 5.97 32.75 -19.18
C ILE A 112 5.12 33.81 -19.88
N SER A 113 4.06 33.40 -20.58
CA SER A 113 3.17 34.34 -21.28
C SER A 113 2.48 35.32 -20.31
N GLY A 114 2.01 34.82 -19.16
CA GLY A 114 1.40 35.64 -18.12
C GLY A 114 2.38 36.66 -17.53
N SER A 115 3.63 36.25 -17.30
CA SER A 115 4.69 37.15 -16.82
C SER A 115 4.97 38.29 -17.80
N ILE A 116 5.05 38.01 -19.11
CA ILE A 116 5.27 39.02 -20.14
C ILE A 116 4.11 40.02 -20.17
N ILE A 117 2.87 39.54 -20.13
CA ILE A 117 1.67 40.40 -20.12
C ILE A 117 1.63 41.28 -18.87
N ALA A 118 1.97 40.72 -17.70
CA ALA A 118 2.02 41.48 -16.45
C ALA A 118 3.08 42.58 -16.49
N LEU A 119 4.29 42.29 -17.00
CA LEU A 119 5.34 43.30 -17.18
C LEU A 119 4.92 44.41 -18.13
N ALA A 120 4.31 44.07 -19.26
CA ALA A 120 3.79 45.05 -20.21
C ALA A 120 2.74 45.96 -19.55
N ALA A 121 1.82 45.40 -18.77
CA ALA A 121 0.79 46.16 -18.04
C ALA A 121 1.40 47.13 -17.01
N ILE A 122 2.42 46.69 -16.26
CA ILE A 122 3.13 47.55 -15.28
C ILE A 122 3.84 48.70 -16.01
N CYS A 123 4.51 48.43 -17.13
CA CYS A 123 5.16 49.46 -17.94
C CYS A 123 4.15 50.48 -18.48
N SER A 124 3.02 50.02 -19.02
CA SER A 124 1.95 50.90 -19.52
C SER A 124 1.33 51.76 -18.42
N ALA A 125 1.07 51.18 -17.24
CA ALA A 125 0.52 51.91 -16.09
C ALA A 125 1.49 53.00 -15.61
N THR A 126 2.78 52.66 -15.53
CA THR A 126 3.84 53.59 -15.11
C THR A 126 3.98 54.76 -16.09
N PHE A 127 3.97 54.47 -17.39
CA PHE A 127 4.03 55.49 -18.43
C PHE A 127 2.82 56.44 -18.39
N LEU A 128 1.60 55.92 -18.17
CA LEU A 128 0.40 56.74 -18.02
C LEU A 128 0.44 57.63 -16.77
N GLY A 129 1.01 57.12 -15.67
CA GLY A 129 1.20 57.88 -14.45
C GLY A 129 2.09 59.11 -14.65
N PHE A 130 3.15 58.99 -15.45
CA PHE A 130 4.04 60.11 -15.77
C PHE A 130 3.40 61.18 -16.65
N ASN A 131 2.46 60.81 -17.53
CA ASN A 131 1.73 61.76 -18.39
C ASN A 131 0.58 62.49 -17.68
N GLY A 132 0.46 62.36 -16.36
CA GLY A 132 -0.53 63.10 -15.55
C GLY A 132 -1.89 62.42 -15.41
N HIS A 133 -2.10 61.23 -15.99
CA HIS A 133 -3.34 60.46 -15.86
C HIS A 133 -3.33 59.54 -14.62
N LYS A 134 -3.28 60.15 -13.43
CA LYS A 134 -3.13 59.44 -12.14
C LYS A 134 -4.29 58.47 -11.84
N GLU A 135 -5.51 58.83 -12.26
CA GLU A 135 -6.71 58.02 -12.02
C GLU A 135 -6.64 56.66 -12.73
N VAL A 136 -6.14 56.64 -13.96
CA VAL A 136 -6.04 55.42 -14.77
C VAL A 136 -4.94 54.50 -14.23
N ALA A 137 -3.82 55.07 -13.77
CA ALA A 137 -2.74 54.29 -13.17
C ALA A 137 -3.19 53.53 -11.91
N ILE A 138 -3.98 54.19 -11.04
CA ILE A 138 -4.53 53.56 -9.83
C ILE A 138 -5.51 52.43 -10.19
N ALA A 139 -6.36 52.64 -11.19
CA ALA A 139 -7.32 51.62 -11.64
C ALA A 139 -6.62 50.35 -12.16
N VAL A 140 -5.55 50.50 -12.95
CA VAL A 140 -4.79 49.37 -13.48
C VAL A 140 -4.10 48.59 -12.36
N VAL A 141 -3.40 49.27 -11.45
CA VAL A 141 -2.73 48.61 -10.31
C VAL A 141 -3.75 47.94 -9.38
N GLY A 142 -4.87 48.59 -9.09
CA GLY A 142 -5.95 48.02 -8.27
C GLY A 142 -6.56 46.76 -8.88
N SER A 143 -6.75 46.73 -10.20
CA SER A 143 -7.28 45.54 -10.90
C SER A 143 -6.32 44.34 -10.83
N LEU A 144 -5.01 44.57 -10.97
CA LEU A 144 -4.00 43.51 -10.86
C LEU A 144 -3.92 42.94 -9.44
N ALA A 145 -4.00 43.81 -8.43
CA ALA A 145 -4.02 43.39 -7.03
C ALA A 145 -5.26 42.54 -6.72
N ALA A 146 -6.44 42.95 -7.19
CA ALA A 146 -7.68 42.20 -6.99
C ALA A 146 -7.63 40.81 -7.62
N VAL A 147 -7.17 40.70 -8.87
CA VAL A 147 -6.99 39.41 -9.55
C VAL A 147 -6.00 38.52 -8.80
N SER A 148 -4.89 39.08 -8.31
CA SER A 148 -3.89 38.34 -7.53
C SER A 148 -4.48 37.77 -6.24
N VAL A 149 -5.28 38.56 -5.52
CA VAL A 149 -5.96 38.13 -4.29
C VAL A 149 -6.99 37.04 -4.58
N ILE A 150 -7.77 37.14 -5.66
CA ILE A 150 -8.74 36.10 -6.04
C ILE A 150 -8.01 34.79 -6.32
N ILE A 151 -6.98 34.81 -7.17
CA ILE A 151 -6.24 33.60 -7.54
C ILE A 151 -5.60 32.97 -6.30
N TYR A 152 -4.84 33.75 -5.52
CA TYR A 152 -4.14 33.24 -4.34
C TYR A 152 -5.12 32.80 -3.24
N GLY A 153 -6.23 33.53 -3.07
CA GLY A 153 -7.30 33.16 -2.14
C GLY A 153 -7.99 31.85 -2.53
N THR A 154 -8.28 31.64 -3.81
CA THR A 154 -8.86 30.38 -4.29
C THR A 154 -7.89 29.20 -4.18
N ASP A 155 -6.60 29.41 -4.42
CA ASP A 155 -5.59 28.35 -4.28
C ASP A 155 -5.40 27.95 -2.81
N ALA A 156 -5.32 28.93 -1.90
CA ALA A 156 -5.25 28.67 -0.46
C ALA A 156 -6.51 27.95 0.05
N TYR A 157 -7.70 28.31 -0.45
CA TYR A 157 -8.94 27.63 -0.14
C TYR A 157 -8.95 26.18 -0.63
N ASN A 158 -8.56 25.94 -1.89
CA ASN A 158 -8.49 24.60 -2.47
C ASN A 158 -7.47 23.71 -1.75
N LYS A 159 -6.30 24.25 -1.39
CA LYS A 159 -5.27 23.52 -0.64
C LYS A 159 -5.76 23.13 0.76
N SER A 160 -6.56 23.98 1.40
CA SER A 160 -7.16 23.69 2.70
C SER A 160 -8.19 22.56 2.60
N ARG A 161 -9.00 22.56 1.54
CA ARG A 161 -9.97 21.50 1.26
C ARG A 161 -9.31 20.17 0.89
N GLN A 162 -8.21 20.18 0.15
CA GLN A 162 -7.45 18.97 -0.15
C GLN A 162 -6.89 18.31 1.11
N LYS A 163 -6.32 19.09 2.03
CA LYS A 163 -5.84 18.56 3.32
C LYS A 163 -6.96 17.93 4.14
N GLU A 164 -8.15 18.54 4.15
CA GLU A 164 -9.31 17.98 4.84
C GLU A 164 -9.75 16.65 4.23
N LEU A 165 -9.71 16.52 2.89
CA LEU A 165 -10.04 15.27 2.21
C LEU A 165 -9.00 14.17 2.48
N GLU A 166 -7.70 14.49 2.39
CA GLU A 166 -6.61 13.56 2.70
C GLU A 166 -6.70 13.05 4.14
N THR A 167 -7.02 13.93 5.09
CA THR A 167 -7.20 13.54 6.50
C THR A 167 -8.38 12.57 6.67
N ARG A 168 -9.51 12.83 6.00
CA ARG A 168 -10.69 11.94 6.08
C ARG A 168 -10.45 10.58 5.44
N GLU A 169 -9.71 10.53 4.34
CA GLU A 169 -9.32 9.28 3.69
C GLU A 169 -8.42 8.44 4.60
N SER A 170 -7.43 9.07 5.27
CA SER A 170 -6.59 8.37 6.25
C SER A 170 -7.36 7.86 7.47
N ASP A 171 -8.38 8.59 7.93
CA ASP A 171 -9.24 8.16 9.04
C ASP A 171 -10.13 6.96 8.66
N ASP A 172 -10.61 6.92 7.42
CA ASP A 172 -11.44 5.82 6.90
C ASP A 172 -10.61 4.55 6.68
N GLU A 173 -9.35 4.67 6.23
CA GLU A 173 -8.41 3.54 6.17
C GLU A 173 -8.07 2.99 7.57
N ALA A 174 -7.81 3.88 8.53
CA ALA A 174 -7.52 3.48 9.90
C ALA A 174 -8.71 2.72 10.55
N LYS A 175 -9.96 3.14 10.27
CA LYS A 175 -11.16 2.44 10.74
C LYS A 175 -11.36 1.07 10.10
N LYS A 176 -11.05 0.91 8.80
CA LYS A 176 -11.11 -0.39 8.12
C LYS A 176 -10.10 -1.39 8.69
N LEU A 177 -8.91 -0.92 9.08
CA LEU A 177 -7.87 -1.78 9.66
C LEU A 177 -8.13 -2.09 11.15
N GLY A 178 -8.72 -1.16 11.91
CA GLY A 178 -9.00 -1.34 13.34
C GLY A 178 -10.32 -2.08 13.67
N GLY A 179 -11.27 -2.16 12.73
CA GLY A 179 -12.60 -2.75 12.96
C GLY A 179 -12.72 -4.27 12.73
N GLY A 180 -11.62 -4.96 12.43
CA GLY A 180 -11.63 -6.37 11.99
C GLY A 180 -11.52 -7.44 13.09
N ASN A 181 -11.51 -7.08 14.38
CA ASN A 181 -11.35 -8.04 15.48
C ASN A 181 -12.33 -7.76 16.61
N TYR A 182 -13.60 -8.13 16.44
CA TYR A 182 -14.53 -8.49 17.52
C TYR A 182 -15.56 -9.48 17.01
#